data_AF-A0A4V0ZHE1-F1
#
_entry.id   AF-A0A4V0ZHE1-F1
#
_cell.length_a   1.000
_cell.length_b   1.000
_cell.length_c   1.000
_cell.angle_alpha   90.00
_cell.angle_beta   90.00
_cell.angle_gamma   90.00
#
_symmetry.space_group_name_H-M   'P 1'
#
loop_
_entity.id
_entity.type
_entity.pdbx_description
1 polymer ?
#
loop_
_entity_poly.entity_id
_entity_poly.type
_entity_poly.pdbx_seq_one_letter_code
_entity_poly.pdbx_strand_id
1 'polypeptide(L)'
;MQEEENIITVRCPECLEDTSINLSKNLKCKHCEKSLTNSRYIKPLIKGTSIFTTAILIGIGSGIGLDEVFEKDRYPISVEYSIIERSLSGDSTPVSRRWFKSKKEACFEALERTQKKISYKEYKEEPLKFMDEYEKQLFKK
;
A
#
# COMPACT_ATOMS: atom_id res chain seq x y z
N MET A 1 7.48 18.69 34.42
CA MET A 1 6.42 18.97 33.44
C MET A 1 7.09 19.02 32.08
N GLN A 2 7.02 17.94 31.30
CA GLN A 2 7.75 17.83 30.02
C GLN A 2 6.80 18.23 28.89
N GLU A 3 7.14 19.32 28.21
CA GLU A 3 6.44 19.82 27.02
C GLU A 3 6.85 18.95 25.83
N GLU A 4 5.99 18.03 25.39
CA GLU A 4 6.22 17.27 24.16
C GLU A 4 5.92 18.17 22.95
N GLU A 5 6.97 18.80 22.42
CA GLU A 5 6.92 19.55 21.16
C GLU A 5 6.66 18.59 19.99
N ASN A 6 5.49 18.72 19.37
CA ASN A 6 5.13 17.94 18.17
C ASN A 6 5.76 18.62 16.95
N ILE A 7 6.99 18.22 16.63
CA ILE A 7 7.76 18.70 15.48
C ILE A 7 7.61 17.68 14.34
N ILE A 8 7.07 18.12 13.19
CA ILE A 8 7.10 17.33 11.95
C ILE A 8 8.23 17.86 11.07
N THR A 9 9.09 16.97 10.59
CA THR A 9 10.10 17.30 9.59
C THR A 9 9.58 16.93 8.21
N VAL A 10 9.56 17.90 7.29
CA VAL A 10 9.14 17.71 5.90
C VAL A 10 10.33 18.01 5.00
N ARG A 11 10.65 17.09 4.09
CA ARG A 11 11.68 17.30 3.08
C ARG A 11 11.09 18.02 1.87
N CYS A 12 11.71 19.10 1.45
CA CYS A 12 11.33 19.78 0.21
C CYS A 12 11.72 18.91 -1.01
N PRO A 13 10.80 18.59 -1.93
CA PRO A 13 11.12 17.77 -3.09
C PRO A 13 11.98 18.50 -4.14
N GLU A 14 11.97 19.84 -4.14
CA GLU A 14 12.69 20.67 -5.11
C GLU A 14 14.15 20.93 -4.70
N CYS A 15 14.41 21.23 -3.42
CA CYS A 15 15.75 21.54 -2.92
C CYS A 15 16.34 20.49 -1.98
N LEU A 16 15.59 19.41 -1.68
CA LEU A 16 15.99 18.30 -0.79
C LEU A 16 16.35 18.71 0.65
N GLU A 17 16.04 19.96 1.02
CA GLU A 17 16.30 20.48 2.35
C GLU A 17 15.16 20.13 3.32
N ASP A 18 15.54 19.75 4.54
CA ASP A 18 14.61 19.34 5.59
C ASP A 18 14.12 20.57 6.36
N THR A 19 12.81 20.77 6.43
CA THR A 19 12.18 21.85 7.18
C THR A 19 11.37 21.30 8.34
N SER A 20 11.65 21.79 9.55
CA SER A 20 10.87 21.46 10.74
C SER A 20 9.69 22.41 10.90
N ILE A 21 8.48 21.87 10.95
CA ILE A 21 7.25 22.63 11.20
C ILE A 21 6.80 22.35 12.64
N ASN A 22 6.75 23.41 13.45
CA ASN A 22 6.21 23.36 14.80
C ASN A 22 4.69 23.40 14.74
N LEU A 23 4.02 22.30 15.10
CA LEU A 23 2.56 22.27 15.14
C LEU A 23 2.07 23.01 16.38
N SER A 24 1.50 24.20 16.17
CA SER A 24 0.92 25.01 17.24
C SER A 24 -0.23 24.25 17.92
N LYS A 25 -0.36 24.40 19.25
CA LYS A 25 -1.27 23.65 20.14
C LYS A 25 -2.80 23.81 19.85
N ASN A 26 -3.20 24.45 18.75
CA ASN A 26 -4.58 24.82 18.43
C ASN A 26 -5.12 24.22 17.13
N LEU A 27 -4.48 23.17 16.59
CA LEU A 27 -4.99 22.47 15.42
C LEU A 27 -6.25 21.68 15.76
N LYS A 28 -7.40 22.19 15.32
CA LYS A 28 -8.69 21.52 15.42
C LYS A 28 -9.04 20.88 14.08
N CYS A 29 -9.61 19.69 14.11
CA CYS A 29 -10.18 19.09 12.91
C CYS A 29 -11.32 19.98 12.38
N LYS A 30 -11.25 20.42 11.13
CA LYS A 30 -12.27 21.28 10.52
C LYS A 30 -13.67 20.64 10.49
N HIS A 31 -13.75 19.30 10.53
CA HIS A 31 -15.01 18.57 10.42
C HIS A 31 -15.67 18.28 11.78
N CYS A 32 -14.89 17.99 12.82
CA CYS A 32 -15.43 17.59 14.12
C CYS A 32 -15.00 18.50 15.28
N GLU A 33 -14.25 19.56 14.98
CA GLU A 33 -13.72 20.58 15.91
C GLU A 33 -12.89 20.06 17.09
N LYS A 34 -12.62 18.75 17.12
CA LYS A 34 -11.79 18.11 18.14
C LYS A 34 -10.33 18.50 17.96
N SER A 35 -9.66 18.71 19.10
CA SER A 35 -8.24 19.03 19.14
C SER A 35 -7.41 17.85 18.64
N LEU A 36 -6.50 18.10 17.71
CA LEU A 36 -5.57 17.10 17.18
C LEU A 36 -4.32 16.94 18.06
N THR A 37 -4.22 17.71 19.15
CA THR A 37 -3.03 17.80 20.02
C THR A 37 -2.88 16.68 21.05
N ASN A 38 -3.49 15.51 20.85
CA ASN A 38 -3.26 14.39 21.75
C ASN A 38 -3.35 13.01 21.08
N SER A 39 -3.13 12.93 19.76
CA SER A 39 -2.80 11.64 19.17
C SER A 39 -1.31 11.42 19.37
N ARG A 40 -0.92 10.75 20.46
CA ARG A 40 0.40 10.16 20.56
C ARG A 40 0.60 9.32 19.30
N TYR A 41 1.49 9.75 18.42
CA TYR A 41 2.00 8.89 17.38
C TYR A 41 2.78 7.80 18.10
N ILE A 42 2.13 6.66 18.37
CA ILE A 42 2.78 5.50 18.95
C ILE A 42 3.74 5.01 17.86
N LYS A 43 5.00 5.48 17.92
CA LYS A 43 6.10 4.81 17.21
C LYS A 43 6.09 3.37 17.74
N PRO A 44 5.89 2.34 16.91
CA PRO A 44 5.96 0.96 17.38
C PRO A 44 7.42 0.67 17.73
N LEU A 45 7.78 0.94 18.97
CA LEU A 45 8.93 0.34 19.63
C LEU A 45 8.47 -1.00 20.20
N ILE A 46 9.40 -1.94 20.37
CA ILE A 46 9.24 -3.34 20.81
C ILE A 46 8.64 -4.27 19.72
N LYS A 47 9.42 -5.11 19.01
CA LYS A 47 10.17 -6.30 19.48
C LYS A 47 9.36 -7.11 20.50
N GLY A 48 8.86 -8.27 20.08
CA GLY A 48 8.43 -9.34 20.99
C GLY A 48 6.96 -9.28 21.43
N THR A 49 6.26 -10.36 21.08
CA THR A 49 5.13 -10.97 21.83
C THR A 49 3.92 -10.10 22.13
N SER A 50 2.89 -10.20 21.29
CA SER A 50 1.51 -10.22 21.78
C SER A 50 0.66 -11.18 20.95
N ILE A 51 0.25 -12.23 21.63
CA ILE A 51 -0.60 -13.35 21.24
C ILE A 51 -1.93 -12.84 20.67
N PHE A 52 -2.19 -13.13 19.39
CA PHE A 52 -3.56 -13.29 18.88
C PHE A 52 -3.68 -14.72 18.34
N THR A 53 -3.83 -15.66 19.27
CA THR A 53 -4.18 -17.06 18.96
C THR A 53 -5.66 -17.13 18.59
N THR A 54 -5.99 -16.89 17.33
CA THR A 54 -7.13 -17.58 16.72
C THR A 54 -6.64 -18.95 16.26
N ALA A 55 -6.91 -19.97 17.08
CA ALA A 55 -6.61 -21.36 16.77
C ALA A 55 -7.40 -21.79 15.52
N ILE A 56 -6.75 -21.75 14.36
CA ILE A 56 -7.23 -22.43 13.14
C ILE A 56 -6.74 -23.88 13.24
N LEU A 57 -7.62 -24.75 13.73
CA LEU A 57 -7.47 -26.20 13.58
C LEU A 57 -7.83 -26.56 12.13
N ILE A 58 -6.83 -26.59 11.25
CA ILE A 58 -6.92 -27.29 9.97
C ILE A 58 -5.75 -28.27 9.91
N GLY A 59 -6.11 -29.55 9.78
CA GLY A 59 -5.21 -30.67 9.91
C GLY A 59 -4.15 -30.78 8.82
N ILE A 60 -3.00 -31.31 9.25
CA ILE A 60 -2.03 -32.14 8.55
C ILE A 60 -1.52 -31.62 7.18
N GLY A 61 -0.28 -31.11 7.19
CA GLY A 61 0.63 -31.24 6.03
C GLY A 61 1.43 -29.99 5.66
N SER A 62 2.59 -29.81 6.30
CA SER A 62 3.77 -29.04 5.84
C SER A 62 3.56 -27.65 5.22
N GLY A 63 3.96 -26.60 5.95
CA GLY A 63 4.16 -25.26 5.35
C GLY A 63 4.41 -24.15 6.37
N ILE A 64 5.49 -24.28 7.14
CA ILE A 64 5.94 -23.29 8.12
C ILE A 64 6.50 -22.08 7.34
N GLY A 65 5.88 -20.89 7.46
CA GLY A 65 6.59 -19.61 7.24
C GLY A 65 6.28 -18.76 5.99
N LEU A 66 5.05 -18.75 5.44
CA LEU A 66 4.77 -17.88 4.27
C LEU A 66 4.52 -16.40 4.60
N ASP A 67 3.98 -16.06 5.77
CA ASP A 67 3.53 -14.69 6.03
C ASP A 67 4.69 -13.67 6.15
N GLU A 68 5.84 -14.05 6.74
CA GLU A 68 7.01 -13.16 6.85
C GLU A 68 7.80 -12.99 5.52
N VAL A 69 7.62 -13.92 4.57
CA VAL A 69 8.24 -13.83 3.23
C VAL A 69 7.37 -13.00 2.29
N PHE A 70 6.04 -13.11 2.41
CA PHE A 70 5.10 -12.32 1.60
C PHE A 70 5.22 -10.80 1.84
N GLU A 71 5.49 -10.36 3.07
CA GLU A 71 5.71 -8.93 3.37
C GLU A 71 6.99 -8.36 2.74
N LYS A 72 7.99 -9.20 2.44
CA LYS A 72 9.25 -8.78 1.81
C LYS A 72 9.23 -8.78 0.29
N ASP A 73 8.24 -9.41 -0.31
CA ASP A 73 8.15 -9.59 -1.76
C ASP A 73 7.10 -8.68 -2.42
N ARG A 74 6.74 -7.60 -1.71
CA ARG A 74 5.89 -6.54 -2.28
C ARG A 74 6.58 -5.89 -3.47
N TYR A 75 5.82 -5.68 -4.54
CA TYR A 75 6.35 -5.05 -5.73
C TYR A 75 6.70 -3.59 -5.40
N PRO A 76 7.82 -3.06 -5.94
CA PRO A 76 8.13 -1.66 -5.78
C PRO A 76 6.98 -0.79 -6.33
N ILE A 77 6.65 0.29 -5.64
CA ILE A 77 5.56 1.21 -6.03
C ILE A 77 5.72 1.69 -7.49
N SER A 78 6.96 1.91 -7.95
CA SER A 78 7.23 2.28 -9.34
C SER A 78 6.78 1.21 -10.35
N VAL A 79 6.97 -0.07 -10.01
CA VAL A 79 6.52 -1.21 -10.82
C VAL A 79 5.00 -1.29 -10.81
N GLU A 80 4.38 -1.24 -9.62
CA GLU A 80 2.93 -1.24 -9.46
C GLU A 80 2.28 -0.13 -10.30
N TYR A 81 2.80 1.09 -10.19
CA TYR A 81 2.35 2.24 -10.97
C TYR A 81 2.48 2.01 -12.47
N SER A 82 3.62 1.51 -12.95
CA SER A 82 3.84 1.27 -14.38
C SER A 82 2.88 0.24 -14.97
N ILE A 83 2.51 -0.79 -14.19
CA ILE A 83 1.57 -1.82 -14.61
C ILE A 83 0.17 -1.21 -14.75
N ILE A 84 -0.25 -0.40 -13.77
CA ILE A 84 -1.56 0.27 -13.77
C ILE A 84 -1.65 1.33 -14.88
N GLU A 85 -0.59 2.11 -15.08
CA GLU A 85 -0.54 3.11 -16.14
C GLU A 85 -0.65 2.48 -17.51
N ARG A 86 0.06 1.37 -17.74
CA ARG A 86 0.00 0.60 -18.98
C ARG A 86 -1.40 0.06 -19.25
N SER A 87 -2.08 -0.46 -18.23
CA SER A 87 -3.44 -1.00 -18.40
C SER A 87 -4.49 0.09 -18.62
N LEU A 88 -4.28 1.29 -18.04
CA LEU A 88 -5.15 2.45 -18.27
C LEU A 88 -4.98 3.06 -19.67
N SER A 89 -3.75 3.17 -20.16
CA SER A 89 -3.38 3.98 -21.34
C SER A 89 -3.56 3.28 -22.69
N GLY A 90 -4.33 2.18 -22.75
CA GLY A 90 -4.55 1.43 -23.99
C GLY A 90 -5.48 2.10 -25.01
N ASP A 91 -6.23 3.12 -24.63
CA ASP A 91 -7.24 3.75 -25.48
C ASP A 91 -6.75 5.09 -26.03
N SER A 92 -6.68 5.22 -27.36
CA SER A 92 -6.34 6.46 -28.04
C SER A 92 -7.48 7.49 -28.06
N THR A 93 -8.66 7.11 -27.57
CA THR A 93 -9.86 7.94 -27.57
C THR A 93 -10.17 8.49 -26.17
N PRO A 94 -10.62 9.75 -26.06
CA PRO A 94 -11.13 10.28 -24.79
C PRO A 94 -12.29 9.42 -24.25
N VAL A 95 -12.19 9.03 -22.99
CA VAL A 95 -13.20 8.20 -22.30
C VAL A 95 -13.90 9.00 -21.22
N SER A 96 -15.12 8.58 -20.86
CA SER A 96 -15.84 9.23 -19.76
C SER A 96 -15.10 9.04 -18.42
N ARG A 97 -15.21 10.03 -17.52
CA ARG A 97 -14.63 9.95 -16.18
C ARG A 97 -15.09 8.72 -15.39
N ARG A 98 -16.37 8.33 -15.57
CA ARG A 98 -16.96 7.16 -14.92
C ARG A 98 -16.30 5.86 -15.41
N TRP A 99 -16.13 5.74 -16.73
CA TRP A 99 -15.48 4.59 -17.34
C TRP A 99 -14.01 4.50 -16.92
N PHE A 100 -13.28 5.62 -16.95
CA PHE A 100 -11.89 5.67 -16.51
C PHE A 100 -11.73 5.25 -15.04
N LYS A 101 -12.61 5.75 -14.16
CA LYS A 101 -12.63 5.36 -12.74
C LYS A 101 -12.85 3.85 -12.58
N SER A 102 -13.85 3.29 -13.27
CA SER A 102 -14.16 1.87 -13.21
C SER A 102 -13.03 1.00 -13.75
N LYS A 103 -12.40 1.39 -14.87
CA LYS A 103 -11.23 0.70 -15.42
C LYS A 103 -10.06 0.73 -14.44
N LYS A 104 -9.82 1.89 -13.80
CA LYS A 104 -8.77 2.04 -12.79
C LYS A 104 -8.97 1.12 -11.59
N GLU A 105 -10.20 1.03 -11.08
CA GLU A 105 -10.54 0.10 -9.99
C GLU A 105 -10.30 -1.36 -10.40
N ALA A 106 -10.72 -1.76 -11.61
CA ALA A 106 -10.46 -3.11 -12.12
C ALA A 106 -8.96 -3.40 -12.28
N CYS A 107 -8.16 -2.42 -12.73
CA CYS A 107 -6.71 -2.57 -12.86
C CYS A 107 -6.01 -2.76 -11.51
N PHE A 108 -6.45 -2.04 -10.47
CA PHE A 108 -5.95 -2.23 -9.11
C PHE A 108 -6.32 -3.60 -8.57
N GLU A 109 -7.59 -4.00 -8.70
CA GLU A 109 -8.06 -5.29 -8.21
C GLU A 109 -7.35 -6.47 -8.90
N ALA A 110 -7.17 -6.37 -10.22
CA ALA A 110 -6.41 -7.37 -10.97
C ALA A 110 -4.95 -7.45 -10.50
N LEU A 111 -4.32 -6.31 -10.22
CA LEU A 111 -2.94 -6.28 -9.73
C LEU A 111 -2.83 -6.95 -8.36
N GLU A 112 -3.70 -6.58 -7.41
CA GLU A 112 -3.73 -7.17 -6.07
C GLU A 112 -3.95 -8.69 -6.11
N ARG A 113 -4.86 -9.16 -6.98
CA ARG A 113 -5.14 -10.61 -7.15
C ARG A 113 -3.96 -11.34 -7.77
N THR A 114 -3.22 -10.70 -8.67
CA THR A 114 -2.05 -11.27 -9.34
C THR A 114 -0.85 -11.34 -8.39
N GLN A 115 -0.61 -10.29 -7.62
CA GLN A 115 0.46 -10.23 -6.61
C GLN A 115 0.29 -11.28 -5.49
N LYS A 116 -0.95 -11.71 -5.21
CA LYS A 116 -1.21 -12.84 -4.29
C LYS A 116 -0.78 -14.21 -4.85
N LYS A 117 -0.58 -14.30 -6.16
CA LYS A 117 -0.24 -15.56 -6.86
C LYS A 117 1.19 -15.59 -7.38
N ILE A 118 1.71 -14.43 -7.79
CA ILE A 118 2.99 -14.30 -8.48
C ILE A 118 3.89 -13.37 -7.67
N SER A 119 4.98 -13.94 -7.18
CA SER A 119 6.03 -13.23 -6.44
C SER A 119 6.69 -12.14 -7.31
N TYR A 120 7.29 -11.11 -6.71
CA TYR A 120 8.01 -10.09 -7.49
C TYR A 120 9.24 -10.71 -8.18
N LYS A 121 9.87 -11.71 -7.55
CA LYS A 121 10.92 -12.50 -8.18
C LYS A 121 10.42 -13.22 -9.43
N GLU A 122 9.30 -13.92 -9.34
CA GLU A 122 8.68 -14.63 -10.47
C GLU A 122 8.19 -13.68 -11.55
N TYR A 123 7.70 -12.49 -11.21
CA TYR A 123 7.40 -11.45 -12.20
C TYR A 123 8.64 -11.05 -13.02
N LYS A 124 9.82 -10.99 -12.40
CA LYS A 124 11.08 -10.68 -13.10
C LYS A 124 11.58 -11.84 -13.96
N GLU A 125 11.43 -13.07 -13.48
CA GLU A 125 11.92 -14.27 -14.16
C GLU A 125 10.95 -14.70 -15.28
N GLU A 126 9.65 -14.56 -15.07
CA GLU A 126 8.56 -15.03 -15.95
C GLU A 126 7.51 -13.92 -16.22
N PRO A 127 7.87 -12.80 -16.87
CA PRO A 127 6.95 -11.67 -17.07
C PRO A 127 5.72 -12.03 -17.91
N LEU A 128 5.82 -13.00 -18.83
CA LEU A 128 4.68 -13.46 -19.63
C LEU A 128 3.62 -14.16 -18.77
N LYS A 129 4.05 -14.97 -17.80
CA LYS A 129 3.16 -15.64 -16.84
C LYS A 129 2.41 -14.63 -15.97
N PHE A 130 3.09 -13.56 -15.59
CA PHE A 130 2.45 -12.43 -14.92
C PHE A 130 1.38 -11.79 -15.80
N MET A 131 1.71 -11.47 -17.05
CA MET A 131 0.76 -10.82 -17.95
C MET A 131 -0.47 -11.71 -18.21
N ASP A 132 -0.28 -13.01 -18.44
CA ASP A 132 -1.37 -13.96 -18.62
C ASP A 132 -2.29 -14.03 -17.40
N GLU A 133 -1.74 -14.04 -16.19
CA GLU A 133 -2.54 -14.05 -14.96
C GLU A 133 -3.23 -12.70 -14.74
N TYR A 134 -2.53 -11.60 -14.97
CA TYR A 134 -3.05 -10.25 -14.83
C TYR A 134 -4.24 -10.00 -15.77
N GLU A 135 -4.12 -10.37 -17.04
CA GLU A 135 -5.20 -10.23 -18.02
C GLU A 135 -6.42 -11.10 -17.64
N LYS A 136 -6.20 -12.32 -17.16
CA LYS A 136 -7.28 -13.19 -16.66
C LYS A 136 -8.03 -12.54 -15.49
N GLN A 137 -7.34 -11.86 -14.58
CA GLN A 137 -7.98 -11.15 -13.47
C GLN A 137 -8.68 -9.86 -13.93
N LEU A 138 -8.13 -9.16 -14.92
CA LEU A 138 -8.67 -7.90 -15.44
C LEU A 138 -10.01 -8.08 -16.18
N PHE A 139 -10.16 -9.16 -16.94
CA PHE A 139 -11.38 -9.46 -17.70
C PHE A 139 -12.38 -10.35 -16.95
N LYS A 140 -12.11 -10.64 -15.67
CA LYS A 140 -12.98 -11.47 -14.84
C LYS A 140 -14.25 -10.67 -14.50
N LYS A 141 -15.38 -11.10 -15.09
CA LYS A 141 -16.72 -10.56 -14.80
C LYS A 141 -17.28 -11.09 -13.49
#